data_AF-A0A7W6DLF7-F1
#
_entry.id   AF-A0A7W6DLF7-F1
#
_cell.length_a   1.000
_cell.length_b   1.000
_cell.length_c   1.000
_cell.angle_alpha   90.00
_cell.angle_beta   90.00
_cell.angle_gamma   90.00
#
_symmetry.space_group_name_H-M   'P 1'
#
loop_
_entity.id
_entity.type
_entity.pdbx_description
1 polymer ?
#
loop_
_entity_poly.entity_id
_entity_poly.type
_entity_poly.pdbx_seq_one_letter_code
_entity_poly.pdbx_strand_id
1 'polypeptide(L)'
;MVAALPAAAHDLRVFASVAGDTVTVESTFSSGRVPTEGEVRVLDAGNVLLMTLDIGAEGMTRFDLPDGAADSGLMIEVDVSEGHSDYWMLTPDDIAYGQTHSQTKDETN
;
A
#
# COMPACT_ATOMS: atom_id res chain seq x y z
N MET A 1 -10.42 21.43 -24.66
CA MET A 1 -10.83 21.40 -23.24
C MET A 1 -10.90 19.94 -22.84
N VAL A 2 -9.97 19.47 -22.02
CA VAL A 2 -9.94 18.07 -21.56
C VAL A 2 -10.83 18.02 -20.33
N ALA A 3 -12.00 17.40 -20.46
CA ALA A 3 -12.93 17.22 -19.35
C ALA A 3 -12.36 16.16 -18.41
N ALA A 4 -11.82 16.58 -17.27
CA ALA A 4 -11.59 15.69 -16.15
C ALA A 4 -12.97 15.27 -15.62
N LEU A 5 -13.38 14.04 -15.92
CA LEU A 5 -14.56 13.43 -15.33
C LEU A 5 -14.36 13.35 -13.82
N PRO A 6 -15.37 13.65 -12.99
CA PRO A 6 -15.27 13.41 -11.56
C PRO A 6 -15.19 11.89 -11.37
N ALA A 7 -14.04 11.40 -10.91
CA ALA A 7 -13.86 10.00 -10.56
C ALA A 7 -14.69 9.69 -9.31
N ALA A 8 -15.95 9.32 -9.53
CA ALA A 8 -16.81 8.74 -8.50
C ALA A 8 -16.44 7.25 -8.26
N ALA A 9 -15.18 7.01 -7.93
CA ALA A 9 -14.61 5.69 -7.58
C ALA A 9 -13.88 5.71 -6.21
N HIS A 10 -13.85 6.86 -5.53
CA HIS A 10 -12.93 7.18 -4.43
C HIS A 10 -13.45 6.84 -3.02
N ASP A 11 -14.22 5.77 -2.86
CA ASP A 11 -14.68 5.38 -1.53
C ASP A 11 -13.67 4.50 -0.78
N LEU A 12 -12.67 3.94 -1.45
CA LEU A 12 -11.56 3.22 -0.80
C LEU A 12 -10.35 4.15 -0.62
N ARG A 13 -9.68 4.04 0.51
CA ARG A 13 -8.38 4.68 0.77
C ARG A 13 -7.36 3.59 1.02
N VAL A 14 -6.26 3.65 0.31
CA VAL A 14 -5.11 2.77 0.51
C VAL A 14 -3.95 3.60 1.03
N PHE A 15 -3.27 3.09 2.05
CA PHE A 15 -2.01 3.62 2.55
C PHE A 15 -1.00 2.49 2.61
N ALA A 16 0.23 2.73 2.17
CA ALA A 16 1.32 1.81 2.40
C ALA A 16 2.46 2.52 3.11
N SER A 17 3.10 1.82 4.04
CA SER A 17 4.25 2.31 4.78
C SER A 17 5.27 1.20 4.96
N VAL A 18 6.53 1.61 5.13
CA VAL A 18 7.66 0.69 5.36
C VAL A 18 8.18 0.91 6.77
N ALA A 19 8.38 -0.17 7.51
CA ALA A 19 8.99 -0.19 8.83
C ALA A 19 10.04 -1.31 8.87
N GLY A 20 11.30 -0.92 8.74
CA GLY A 20 12.40 -1.86 8.49
C GLY A 20 12.10 -2.61 7.19
N ASP A 21 12.28 -3.91 7.21
CA ASP A 21 11.98 -4.77 6.06
C ASP A 21 10.50 -5.16 5.94
N THR A 22 9.60 -4.59 6.74
CA THR A 22 8.17 -4.90 6.68
C THR A 22 7.40 -3.79 5.99
N VAL A 23 6.66 -4.14 4.95
CA VAL A 23 5.66 -3.26 4.32
C VAL A 23 4.30 -3.52 4.95
N THR A 24 3.65 -2.46 5.41
CA THR A 24 2.26 -2.51 5.90
C THR A 24 1.38 -1.75 4.94
N VAL A 25 0.34 -2.42 4.45
CA VAL A 25 -0.71 -1.86 3.61
C VAL A 25 -1.99 -1.81 4.43
N GLU A 26 -2.61 -0.64 4.48
CA GLU A 26 -3.85 -0.37 5.16
C GLU A 26 -4.89 0.05 4.13
N SER A 27 -6.04 -0.61 4.14
CA SER A 27 -7.16 -0.31 3.26
C SER A 27 -8.39 0.01 4.10
N THR A 28 -9.05 1.13 3.84
CA THR A 28 -10.21 1.56 4.63
C THR A 28 -11.14 2.38 3.74
N PHE A 29 -12.44 2.12 3.82
CA PHE A 29 -13.43 2.92 3.12
C PHE A 29 -13.55 4.31 3.76
N SER A 30 -13.91 5.32 3.00
CA SER A 30 -14.18 6.68 3.50
C SER A 30 -15.31 6.71 4.55
N SER A 31 -16.16 5.67 4.58
CA SER A 31 -17.18 5.43 5.62
C SER A 31 -16.61 4.96 6.97
N GLY A 32 -15.33 4.58 7.03
CA GLY A 32 -14.68 3.98 8.21
C GLY A 32 -14.82 2.46 8.30
N ARG A 33 -15.50 1.82 7.34
CA ARG A 33 -15.54 0.36 7.22
C ARG A 33 -14.20 -0.15 6.66
N VAL A 34 -13.79 -1.33 7.09
CA VAL A 34 -12.64 -2.04 6.51
C VAL A 34 -13.13 -3.06 5.49
N PRO A 35 -12.49 -3.17 4.31
CA PRO A 35 -12.75 -4.27 3.41
C PRO A 35 -12.26 -5.57 4.03
N THR A 36 -13.04 -6.64 3.88
CA THR A 36 -12.69 -7.99 4.32
C THR A 36 -12.51 -8.97 3.17
N GLU A 37 -12.90 -8.57 1.96
CA GLU A 37 -12.81 -9.37 0.74
C GLU A 37 -12.18 -8.54 -0.37
N GLY A 38 -11.07 -9.04 -0.91
CA GLY A 38 -10.28 -8.35 -1.91
C GLY A 38 -8.85 -8.83 -1.94
N GLU A 39 -8.10 -8.32 -2.90
CA GLU A 39 -6.72 -8.67 -3.17
C GLU A 39 -5.83 -7.43 -3.10
N VAL A 40 -4.66 -7.59 -2.49
CA VAL A 40 -3.54 -6.64 -2.50
C VAL A 40 -2.51 -7.17 -3.48
N ARG A 41 -2.27 -6.43 -4.56
CA ARG A 41 -1.30 -6.73 -5.60
C ARG A 41 -0.10 -5.82 -5.41
N VAL A 42 1.07 -6.42 -5.31
CA VAL A 42 2.34 -5.71 -5.16
C VAL A 42 3.07 -5.81 -6.48
N LEU A 43 3.35 -4.67 -7.09
CA LEU A 43 4.05 -4.55 -8.36
C LEU A 43 5.35 -3.77 -8.17
N ASP A 44 6.34 -4.04 -9.03
CA ASP A 44 7.54 -3.22 -9.15
C ASP A 44 7.27 -1.92 -9.94
N ALA A 45 8.29 -1.09 -10.07
CA ALA A 45 8.22 0.15 -10.84
C ALA A 45 8.02 -0.03 -12.37
N GLY A 46 8.20 -1.25 -12.86
CA GLY A 46 7.89 -1.66 -14.24
C GLY A 46 6.48 -2.20 -14.41
N ASN A 47 5.61 -2.10 -13.39
CA ASN A 47 4.28 -2.71 -13.35
C ASN A 47 4.32 -4.25 -13.48
N VAL A 48 5.40 -4.88 -13.05
CA VAL A 48 5.51 -6.33 -12.97
C VAL A 48 4.94 -6.79 -11.63
N LEU A 49 3.95 -7.67 -11.67
CA LEU A 49 3.37 -8.28 -10.48
C LEU A 49 4.43 -9.13 -9.76
N LEU A 50 4.76 -8.75 -8.53
CA LEU A 50 5.69 -9.47 -7.66
C LEU A 50 4.93 -10.50 -6.80
N MET A 51 3.80 -10.09 -6.23
CA MET A 51 2.95 -10.96 -5.40
C MET A 51 1.52 -10.45 -5.33
N THR A 52 0.60 -11.38 -5.03
CA THR A 52 -0.80 -11.10 -4.70
C THR A 52 -1.08 -11.68 -3.32
N LEU A 53 -1.69 -10.90 -2.44
CA LEU A 53 -2.11 -11.29 -1.10
C LEU A 53 -3.59 -10.99 -0.93
N ASP A 54 -4.28 -11.71 -0.06
CA ASP A 54 -5.64 -11.33 0.34
C ASP A 54 -5.59 -10.12 1.31
N ILE A 55 -6.67 -9.36 1.36
CA ILE A 55 -6.84 -8.33 2.40
C ILE A 55 -6.95 -9.03 3.76
N GLY A 56 -6.00 -8.71 4.65
CA GLY A 56 -5.96 -9.30 5.98
C GLY A 56 -7.02 -8.75 6.92
N ALA A 57 -6.97 -9.24 8.16
CA ALA A 57 -7.86 -8.76 9.22
C ALA A 57 -7.72 -7.24 9.40
N GLU A 58 -8.84 -6.59 9.70
CA GLU A 58 -8.91 -5.12 9.89
C GLU A 58 -8.51 -4.30 8.65
N GLY A 59 -8.55 -4.90 7.45
CA GLY A 59 -8.16 -4.21 6.21
C GLY A 59 -6.65 -4.03 6.07
N MET A 60 -5.85 -4.74 6.88
CA MET A 60 -4.40 -4.60 6.92
C MET A 60 -3.70 -5.84 6.36
N THR A 61 -2.76 -5.62 5.46
CA THR A 61 -1.90 -6.67 4.89
C THR A 61 -0.44 -6.31 5.15
N ARG A 62 0.35 -7.29 5.59
CA ARG A 62 1.78 -7.11 5.85
C ARG A 62 2.58 -8.15 5.07
N PHE A 63 3.69 -7.72 4.51
CA PHE A 63 4.62 -8.58 3.78
C PHE A 63 6.03 -8.02 3.88
N ASP A 64 7.02 -8.86 3.59
CA ASP A 64 8.42 -8.46 3.60
C ASP A 64 8.77 -7.66 2.34
N LEU A 65 9.54 -6.59 2.50
CA LEU A 65 9.98 -5.73 1.41
C LEU A 65 10.75 -6.56 0.36
N PRO A 66 10.28 -6.63 -0.89
CA PRO A 66 10.95 -7.42 -1.93
C PRO A 66 12.36 -6.90 -2.22
N ASP A 67 13.25 -7.82 -2.61
CA ASP A 67 14.60 -7.46 -3.05
C ASP A 67 14.56 -6.47 -4.22
N GLY A 68 15.36 -5.41 -4.15
CA GLY A 68 15.42 -4.36 -5.18
C GLY A 68 14.30 -3.31 -5.09
N ALA A 69 13.27 -3.52 -4.26
CA ALA A 69 12.21 -2.53 -4.03
C ALA A 69 12.76 -1.19 -3.51
N ALA A 70 13.83 -1.22 -2.71
CA ALA A 70 14.49 -0.01 -2.20
C ALA A 70 15.08 0.86 -3.32
N ASP A 71 15.44 0.27 -4.47
CA ASP A 71 16.01 1.00 -5.61
C ASP A 71 14.94 1.36 -6.65
N SER A 72 13.97 0.47 -6.89
CA SER A 72 12.95 0.67 -7.91
C SER A 72 11.72 1.42 -7.40
N GLY A 73 11.35 1.23 -6.13
CA GLY A 73 10.03 1.54 -5.62
C GLY A 73 9.04 0.39 -5.84
N LEU A 74 7.85 0.54 -5.25
CA LEU A 74 6.74 -0.40 -5.34
C LEU A 74 5.44 0.32 -5.66
N MET A 75 4.57 -0.37 -6.38
CA MET A 75 3.18 0.00 -6.55
C MET A 75 2.31 -1.04 -5.85
N ILE A 76 1.49 -0.58 -4.92
CA ILE A 76 0.53 -1.39 -4.18
C ILE A 76 -0.84 -1.08 -4.76
N GLU A 77 -1.47 -2.06 -5.38
CA GLU A 77 -2.87 -1.96 -5.83
C GLU A 77 -3.74 -2.77 -4.88
N VAL A 78 -4.86 -2.21 -4.44
CA VAL A 78 -5.85 -2.93 -3.65
C VAL A 78 -7.15 -2.93 -4.44
N ASP A 79 -7.63 -4.14 -4.73
CA ASP A 79 -8.91 -4.38 -5.39
C ASP A 79 -9.84 -5.06 -4.38
N VAL A 80 -10.98 -4.45 -4.08
CA VAL A 80 -11.98 -5.04 -3.20
C VAL A 80 -13.11 -5.61 -4.03
N SER A 81 -13.67 -6.73 -3.57
CA SER A 81 -14.70 -7.48 -4.30
C SER A 81 -15.97 -6.67 -4.61
N GLU A 82 -16.19 -5.56 -3.91
CA GLU A 82 -17.27 -4.59 -4.15
C GLU A 82 -17.06 -3.72 -5.40
N GLY A 83 -15.97 -3.93 -6.16
CA GLY A 83 -15.66 -3.21 -7.40
C GLY A 83 -15.00 -1.85 -7.17
N HIS A 84 -14.46 -1.62 -5.97
CA HIS A 84 -13.63 -0.46 -5.67
C HIS A 84 -12.16 -0.85 -5.74
N SER A 85 -11.33 0.06 -6.22
CA SER A 85 -9.89 -0.16 -6.29
C SER A 85 -9.17 1.16 -6.04
N ASP A 86 -8.05 1.09 -5.34
CA ASP A 86 -7.17 2.24 -5.13
C ASP A 86 -5.72 1.76 -5.06
N TYR A 87 -4.76 2.67 -5.18
CA TYR A 87 -3.35 2.33 -5.23
C TYR A 87 -2.48 3.28 -4.41
N TRP A 88 -1.34 2.76 -3.96
CA TRP A 88 -0.31 3.53 -3.29
C TRP A 88 1.05 3.26 -3.93
N MET A 89 1.82 4.33 -4.14
CA MET A 89 3.18 4.24 -4.65
C MET A 89 4.16 4.48 -3.51
N LEU A 90 5.01 3.49 -3.24
CA LEU A 90 6.17 3.62 -2.37
C LEU A 90 7.37 3.96 -3.25
N THR A 91 7.84 5.19 -3.17
CA THR A 91 9.06 5.59 -3.87
C THR A 91 10.29 5.02 -3.16
N PRO A 92 11.45 4.91 -3.85
CA PRO A 92 12.72 4.58 -3.21
C PRO A 92 13.00 5.44 -1.95
N ASP A 93 12.67 6.73 -2.01
CA ASP A 93 12.84 7.65 -0.88
C ASP A 93 11.92 7.30 0.30
N ASP A 94 10.66 6.95 0.04
CA ASP A 94 9.71 6.53 1.09
C ASP A 94 10.16 5.23 1.77
N ILE A 95 10.67 4.29 0.98
CA ILE A 95 11.18 3.01 1.46
C ILE A 95 12.44 3.24 2.30
N ALA A 96 13.41 4.03 1.80
CA ALA A 96 14.62 4.38 2.52
C ALA A 96 14.31 5.14 3.83
N TYR A 97 13.31 6.02 3.79
CA TYR A 97 12.84 6.73 4.97
C TYR A 97 12.26 5.77 6.02
N GLY A 98 11.38 4.85 5.60
CA GLY A 98 10.75 3.85 6.48
C GLY A 98 11.74 2.83 7.06
N GLN A 99 12.76 2.46 6.30
CA GLN A 99 13.89 1.63 6.73
C GLN A 99 14.75 2.32 7.79
N THR A 100 14.98 3.63 7.66
CA THR A 100 15.83 4.39 8.59
C THR A 100 15.10 4.79 9.88
N HIS A 101 13.80 5.13 9.80
CA HIS A 101 13.02 5.67 10.93
C HIS A 101 12.25 4.64 11.75
N SER A 102 12.31 3.36 11.36
CA SER A 102 11.78 2.25 12.15
C SER A 102 12.59 1.98 13.42
N GLN A 103 13.77 2.60 13.57
CA GLN A 103 14.60 2.52 14.78
C GLN A 103 14.26 3.57 15.86
N THR A 104 13.24 4.41 15.66
CA THR A 104 12.92 5.48 16.62
C THR A 104 11.76 5.09 17.53
N LYS A 105 11.97 4.10 18.40
CA LYS A 105 11.12 3.89 19.59
C LYS A 105 11.90 3.48 20.82
N ASP A 106 13.15 3.91 20.95
CA ASP A 106 13.97 3.63 22.14
C ASP A 106 14.86 4.82 22.54
N GLU A 107 14.36 6.06 22.51
CA GLU A 107 15.02 7.16 23.21
C GLU A 107 14.01 8.09 23.88
N THR A 108 13.42 7.62 24.98
CA THR A 108 13.00 8.52 26.07
C THR A 108 13.06 7.76 27.39
N ASN A 109 14.18 7.89 28.11
CA ASN A 109 14.25 8.35 29.51
C ASN A 109 15.62 8.02 30.14
#